data_AF-A0A7L1ANJ0-F1
#
_entry.id   AF-A0A7L1ANJ0-F1
#
_cell.length_a   1.000
_cell.length_b   1.000
_cell.length_c   1.000
_cell.angle_alpha   90.00
_cell.angle_beta   90.00
_cell.angle_gamma   90.00
#
_symmetry.space_group_name_H-M   'P 1'
#
loop_
_entity.id
_entity.type
_entity.pdbx_description
1 polymer ?
#
loop_
_entity_poly.entity_id
_entity_poly.type
_entity_poly.pdbx_seq_one_letter_code
_entity_poly.pdbx_strand_id
1 'polypeptide(L)'
;GKPGLLVAQVTDDAPFSGYVGNKEASEKKLLHNVFVEGDVYLDTGDLLVMDEDGFLYFADRVGDTFRWKGENVATLEVAEIIGMMNFVQEVNVYGVSVKNYEGRTGMAAIVLKRHHTF
;
A
#
# COMPACT_ATOMS: atom_id res chain seq x y z
N GLY A 1 -13.65 -12.21 4.96
CA GLY A 1 -13.64 -12.32 3.48
C GLY A 1 -12.22 -12.48 2.94
N LYS A 2 -12.02 -12.33 1.63
CA LYS A 2 -10.69 -12.31 0.99
C LYS A 2 -10.28 -10.86 0.67
N PRO A 3 -8.97 -10.52 0.66
CA PRO A 3 -8.52 -9.21 0.21
C PRO A 3 -8.91 -8.93 -1.25
N GLY A 4 -9.35 -7.70 -1.50
CA GLY A 4 -9.65 -7.19 -2.83
C GLY A 4 -9.24 -5.73 -2.97
N LEU A 5 -8.89 -5.30 -4.19
CA LEU A 5 -8.55 -3.91 -4.48
C LEU A 5 -9.79 -3.04 -4.38
N LEU A 6 -9.72 -1.99 -3.57
CA LEU A 6 -10.74 -0.95 -3.57
C LEU A 6 -10.62 -0.13 -4.86
N VAL A 7 -11.70 -0.07 -5.61
CA VAL A 7 -11.81 0.74 -6.83
C VAL A 7 -12.99 1.69 -6.68
N ALA A 8 -12.83 2.92 -7.15
CA ALA A 8 -13.88 3.94 -7.11
C ALA A 8 -14.34 4.28 -8.53
N GLN A 9 -15.62 4.14 -8.83
CA GLN A 9 -16.12 4.41 -10.18
C GLN A 9 -15.93 5.89 -10.54
N VAL A 10 -15.36 6.16 -11.70
CA VAL A 10 -15.25 7.51 -12.26
C VAL A 10 -16.54 7.81 -13.00
N THR A 11 -17.23 8.87 -12.57
CA THR A 11 -18.51 9.31 -13.14
C THR A 11 -18.50 10.82 -13.32
N ASP A 12 -19.52 11.39 -13.95
CA ASP A 12 -19.65 12.84 -14.08
C ASP A 12 -19.82 13.54 -12.72
N ASP A 13 -20.47 12.87 -11.75
CA ASP A 13 -20.65 13.38 -10.39
C ASP A 13 -19.40 13.20 -9.51
N ALA A 14 -18.55 12.22 -9.84
CA ALA A 14 -17.28 11.94 -9.17
C ALA A 14 -16.13 11.79 -10.20
N PRO A 15 -15.73 12.89 -10.87
CA PRO A 15 -14.74 12.81 -11.93
C PRO A 15 -13.32 12.71 -11.38
N PHE A 16 -12.44 12.05 -12.13
CA PHE A 16 -11.00 12.10 -11.89
C PHE A 16 -10.34 13.00 -12.94
N SER A 17 -9.94 14.20 -12.55
CA SER A 17 -9.31 15.17 -13.47
C SER A 17 -7.86 14.83 -13.85
N GLY A 18 -7.28 13.78 -13.25
CA GLY A 18 -5.89 13.40 -13.44
C GLY A 18 -4.88 14.22 -12.64
N TYR A 19 -3.62 13.87 -12.81
CA TYR A 19 -2.47 14.57 -12.25
C TYR A 19 -1.98 15.68 -13.19
N VAL A 20 -1.82 16.87 -12.64
CA VAL A 20 -1.35 18.06 -13.37
C VAL A 20 0.00 17.78 -14.03
N GLY A 21 0.08 17.98 -15.34
CA GLY A 21 1.31 17.82 -16.11
C GLY A 21 1.76 16.37 -16.35
N ASN A 22 1.01 15.37 -15.88
CA ASN A 22 1.40 13.96 -16.03
C ASN A 22 0.22 13.08 -16.46
N LYS A 23 -0.11 13.14 -17.75
CA LYS A 23 -1.19 12.34 -18.36
C LYS A 23 -0.92 10.84 -18.26
N GLU A 24 0.33 10.41 -18.41
CA GLU A 24 0.68 8.98 -18.32
C GLU A 24 0.42 8.43 -16.91
N ALA A 25 0.81 9.15 -15.86
CA ALA A 25 0.51 8.75 -14.49
C ALA A 25 -0.99 8.80 -14.18
N SER A 26 -1.73 9.70 -14.83
CA SER A 26 -3.19 9.79 -14.70
C SER A 26 -3.85 8.55 -15.29
N GLU A 27 -3.46 8.17 -16.51
CA GLU A 27 -4.00 7.01 -17.20
C GLU A 27 -3.67 5.70 -16.46
N LYS A 28 -2.46 5.59 -15.90
CA LYS A 28 -2.07 4.43 -15.07
C LYS A 28 -2.93 4.23 -13.82
N LYS A 29 -3.65 5.26 -13.37
CA LYS A 29 -4.59 5.17 -12.24
C LYS A 29 -5.99 4.75 -12.65
N LEU A 30 -6.29 4.67 -13.93
CA LEU A 30 -7.59 4.30 -14.44
C LEU A 30 -7.60 2.82 -14.87
N LEU A 31 -8.61 2.10 -14.42
CA LEU A 31 -8.96 0.76 -14.85
C LEU A 31 -10.19 0.88 -15.75
N HIS A 32 -10.15 0.25 -16.92
CA HIS A 32 -11.22 0.33 -17.92
C HIS A 32 -11.86 -1.03 -18.14
N ASN A 33 -13.16 -1.05 -18.43
CA ASN A 33 -13.93 -2.27 -18.72
C ASN A 33 -13.80 -3.32 -17.59
N VAL A 34 -13.91 -2.87 -16.34
CA VAL A 34 -13.71 -3.67 -15.12
C VAL A 34 -14.89 -4.59 -14.89
N PHE A 35 -16.13 -4.07 -14.89
CA PHE A 35 -17.33 -4.88 -14.68
C PHE A 35 -18.20 -4.95 -15.94
N VAL A 36 -18.26 -3.87 -16.72
CA VAL A 36 -18.98 -3.77 -18.00
C VAL A 36 -18.17 -2.96 -19.01
N GLU A 37 -18.41 -3.18 -20.30
CA GLU A 37 -17.75 -2.40 -21.35
C GLU A 37 -18.07 -0.90 -21.22
N GLY A 38 -17.03 -0.08 -21.26
CA GLY A 38 -17.09 1.38 -21.15
C GLY A 38 -17.02 1.93 -19.72
N ASP A 39 -17.06 1.09 -18.68
CA ASP A 39 -16.88 1.58 -17.33
C ASP A 39 -15.42 1.94 -17.03
N VAL A 40 -15.24 2.90 -16.13
CA VAL A 40 -13.93 3.39 -15.71
C VAL A 40 -13.90 3.50 -14.20
N TYR A 41 -12.84 2.98 -13.59
CA TYR A 41 -12.62 3.03 -12.15
C TYR A 41 -11.24 3.57 -11.83
N LEU A 42 -11.15 4.32 -10.73
CA LEU A 42 -9.91 4.75 -10.14
C LEU A 42 -9.32 3.63 -9.27
N ASP A 43 -8.09 3.25 -9.56
CA ASP A 43 -7.26 2.39 -8.72
C ASP A 43 -6.73 3.18 -7.51
N THR A 44 -7.34 2.93 -6.34
CA THR A 44 -6.93 3.54 -5.07
C THR A 44 -5.54 3.05 -4.61
N GLY A 45 -5.18 1.82 -5.00
CA GLY A 45 -4.02 1.09 -4.49
C GLY A 45 -4.25 0.42 -3.14
N ASP A 46 -5.42 0.56 -2.51
CA ASP A 46 -5.67 0.00 -1.18
C ASP A 46 -6.39 -1.36 -1.27
N LEU A 47 -5.87 -2.37 -0.59
CA LEU A 47 -6.49 -3.68 -0.45
C LEU A 47 -7.35 -3.70 0.81
N LEU A 48 -8.61 -4.07 0.66
CA LEU A 48 -9.56 -4.21 1.77
C LEU A 48 -10.06 -5.64 1.92
N VAL A 49 -10.41 -6.03 3.14
CA VAL A 49 -11.16 -7.25 3.44
C VAL A 49 -12.54 -6.88 3.95
N MET A 50 -13.58 -7.53 3.44
CA MET A 50 -14.94 -7.45 3.98
C MET A 50 -15.22 -8.64 4.90
N ASP A 51 -15.79 -8.41 6.08
CA ASP A 51 -16.29 -9.48 6.95
C ASP A 51 -17.70 -9.97 6.53
N GLU A 52 -18.27 -10.91 7.31
CA GLU A 52 -19.59 -11.49 7.02
C GLU A 52 -20.74 -10.51 7.29
N ASP A 53 -20.51 -9.50 8.14
CA ASP A 53 -21.48 -8.46 8.48
C ASP A 53 -21.40 -7.25 7.53
N GLY A 54 -20.47 -7.26 6.56
CA GLY A 54 -20.30 -6.23 5.54
C GLY A 54 -19.38 -5.08 5.92
N PHE A 55 -18.66 -5.16 7.05
CA PHE A 55 -17.69 -4.15 7.44
C PHE A 55 -16.38 -4.32 6.65
N LEU A 56 -15.79 -3.19 6.26
CA LEU A 56 -14.55 -3.12 5.51
C LEU A 56 -13.37 -2.82 6.44
N TYR A 57 -12.29 -3.59 6.27
CA TYR A 57 -11.05 -3.44 7.02
C TYR A 57 -9.88 -3.24 6.04
N PHE A 58 -8.97 -2.33 6.37
CA PHE A 58 -7.75 -2.14 5.61
C PHE A 58 -6.84 -3.36 5.77
N ALA A 59 -6.38 -3.91 4.66
CA ALA A 59 -5.50 -5.08 4.63
C ALA A 59 -4.06 -4.67 4.32
N ASP A 60 -3.85 -3.97 3.21
CA ASP A 60 -2.52 -3.55 2.75
C ASP A 60 -2.65 -2.51 1.62
N ARG A 61 -1.53 -2.02 1.10
CA ARG A 61 -1.45 -1.17 -0.10
C ARG A 61 -0.62 -1.83 -1.18
N VAL A 62 -1.14 -1.85 -2.40
CA VAL A 62 -0.42 -2.28 -3.59
C VAL A 62 0.83 -1.41 -3.77
N GLY A 63 1.99 -2.06 -3.70
CA GLY A 63 3.30 -1.40 -3.79
C GLY A 63 4.04 -1.24 -2.47
N ASP A 64 3.39 -1.48 -1.32
CA ASP A 64 4.02 -1.42 0.01
C ASP A 64 4.70 -2.75 0.40
N THR A 65 4.97 -3.63 -0.58
CA THR A 65 5.78 -4.83 -0.40
C THR A 65 7.12 -4.69 -1.10
N PHE A 66 8.14 -5.38 -0.60
CA PHE A 66 9.41 -5.53 -1.32
C PHE A 66 9.84 -6.98 -1.39
N ARG A 67 10.62 -7.34 -2.41
CA ARG A 67 11.14 -8.69 -2.57
C ARG A 67 12.56 -8.79 -2.01
N TRP A 68 12.78 -9.71 -1.08
CA TRP A 68 14.12 -10.02 -0.55
C TRP A 68 14.38 -11.51 -0.67
N LYS A 69 15.49 -11.87 -1.34
CA LYS A 69 15.89 -13.28 -1.55
C LYS A 69 14.76 -14.16 -2.12
N GLY A 70 13.94 -13.62 -3.02
CA GLY A 70 12.83 -14.34 -3.65
C GLY A 70 11.51 -14.32 -2.89
N GLU A 71 11.48 -13.81 -1.66
CA GLU A 71 10.28 -13.74 -0.82
C GLU A 71 9.66 -12.34 -0.86
N ASN A 72 8.32 -12.26 -0.84
CA ASN A 72 7.62 -11.00 -0.65
C ASN A 72 7.60 -10.65 0.84
N VAL A 73 7.96 -9.42 1.17
CA VAL A 73 7.93 -8.88 2.53
C VAL A 73 6.89 -7.77 2.59
N ALA A 74 5.87 -7.96 3.44
CA ALA A 74 4.89 -6.92 3.75
C ALA A 74 5.50 -5.92 4.72
N THR A 75 5.63 -4.66 4.31
CA THR A 75 6.24 -3.64 5.18
C THR A 75 5.41 -3.37 6.42
N LEU A 76 4.07 -3.41 6.30
CA LEU A 76 3.14 -3.18 7.40
C LEU A 76 3.28 -4.24 8.50
N GLU A 77 3.26 -5.53 8.16
CA GLU A 77 3.39 -6.62 9.14
C GLU A 77 4.70 -6.50 9.94
N VAL A 78 5.82 -6.21 9.26
CA VAL A 78 7.11 -5.99 9.93
C VAL A 78 7.07 -4.74 10.82
N ALA A 79 6.44 -3.66 10.35
CA ALA A 79 6.28 -2.43 11.12
C ALA A 79 5.41 -2.66 12.38
N GLU A 80 4.32 -3.41 12.28
CA GLU A 80 3.46 -3.76 13.41
C GLU A 80 4.22 -4.52 14.49
N ILE A 81 4.97 -5.55 14.12
CA ILE A 81 5.78 -6.33 15.07
C ILE A 81 6.84 -5.46 15.76
N ILE A 82 7.52 -4.58 15.03
CA ILE A 82 8.48 -3.64 15.63
C ILE A 82 7.75 -2.62 16.53
N GLY A 83 6.58 -2.14 16.12
CA GLY A 83 5.76 -1.18 16.86
C GLY A 83 5.24 -1.71 18.20
N MET A 84 5.14 -3.03 18.37
CA MET A 84 4.78 -3.67 19.65
C MET A 84 5.87 -3.51 20.73
N MET A 85 7.09 -3.13 20.36
CA MET A 85 8.17 -2.91 21.32
C MET A 85 7.86 -1.69 22.21
N ASN A 86 8.00 -1.86 23.53
CA ASN A 86 7.60 -0.85 24.51
C ASN A 86 8.29 0.51 24.37
N PHE A 87 9.50 0.56 23.79
CA PHE A 87 10.29 1.77 23.60
C PHE A 87 10.08 2.45 22.23
N VAL A 88 9.35 1.81 21.30
CA VAL A 88 9.08 2.38 19.97
C VAL A 88 7.87 3.30 20.04
N GLN A 89 8.01 4.52 19.53
CA GLN A 89 6.91 5.46 19.35
C GLN A 89 6.26 5.29 17.98
N GLU A 90 7.07 5.30 16.92
CA GLU A 90 6.63 5.15 15.53
C GLU A 90 7.67 4.34 14.76
N VAL A 91 7.23 3.60 13.75
CA VAL A 91 8.10 2.82 12.87
C VAL A 91 7.56 2.81 11.45
N ASN A 92 8.46 2.96 10.49
CA ASN A 92 8.20 2.76 9.06
C ASN A 92 9.21 1.76 8.50
N VAL A 93 8.72 0.74 7.79
CA VAL A 93 9.56 -0.28 7.16
C VAL A 93 9.53 -0.09 5.66
N TYR A 94 10.67 -0.23 5.00
CA TYR A 94 10.80 -0.10 3.55
C TYR A 94 11.97 -0.92 3.03
N GLY A 95 11.88 -1.34 1.76
CA GLY A 95 12.99 -2.01 1.10
C GLY A 95 14.06 -1.02 0.67
N VAL A 96 15.35 -1.35 0.83
CA VAL A 96 16.49 -0.61 0.26
C VAL A 96 17.34 -1.50 -0.63
N SER A 97 17.90 -0.94 -1.70
CA SER A 97 18.81 -1.67 -2.58
C SER A 97 20.20 -1.75 -1.98
N VAL A 98 20.80 -2.95 -1.99
CA VAL A 98 22.18 -3.18 -1.54
C VAL A 98 23.01 -3.62 -2.73
N LYS A 99 24.20 -3.04 -2.88
CA LYS A 99 25.12 -3.38 -3.97
C LYS A 99 25.40 -4.89 -4.00
N ASN A 100 25.33 -5.49 -5.18
CA ASN A 100 25.55 -6.92 -5.44
C ASN A 100 24.48 -7.88 -4.89
N TYR A 101 23.32 -7.38 -4.45
CA TYR A 101 22.18 -8.21 -4.05
C TYR A 101 20.97 -7.94 -4.93
N GLU A 102 20.27 -9.01 -5.31
CA GLU A 102 18.99 -8.93 -6.01
C GLU A 102 17.86 -8.61 -5.01
N GLY A 103 16.90 -7.81 -5.47
CA GLY A 103 15.78 -7.36 -4.65
C GLY A 103 16.12 -6.17 -3.75
N ARG A 104 15.38 -6.03 -2.66
CA ARG A 104 15.53 -4.95 -1.67
C ARG A 104 15.60 -5.58 -0.28
N THR A 105 16.59 -5.23 0.53
CA THR A 105 16.65 -5.64 1.93
C THR A 105 15.72 -4.78 2.77
N GLY A 106 15.15 -5.32 3.84
CA GLY A 106 14.35 -4.53 4.77
C GLY A 106 15.19 -3.51 5.53
N MET A 107 14.64 -2.31 5.70
CA MET A 107 15.13 -1.23 6.56
C MET A 107 13.96 -0.71 7.40
N ALA A 108 14.22 -0.33 8.65
CA ALA A 108 13.23 0.30 9.52
C ALA A 108 13.74 1.67 9.98
N ALA A 109 12.93 2.71 9.77
CA ALA A 109 13.10 4.00 10.40
C ALA A 109 12.24 4.04 11.67
N ILE A 110 12.86 4.28 12.83
CA ILE A 110 12.21 4.16 14.14
C ILE A 110 12.34 5.48 14.90
N VAL A 111 11.22 5.95 15.45
CA VAL A 111 11.18 7.02 16.46
C VAL A 111 11.03 6.36 17.82
N LEU A 112 11.93 6.66 18.75
CA LEU A 112 11.85 6.17 20.13
C LEU A 112 10.90 7.03 20.96
N LYS A 113 10.27 6.42 21.97
CA LYS A 113 9.54 7.17 23.00
C LYS A 113 10.48 8.10 23.75
N ARG A 114 9.94 9.21 24.25
CA ARG A 114 10.69 10.16 25.10
C ARG A 114 11.44 9.41 26.21
N HIS A 115 12.67 9.83 26.47
CA HIS A 115 13.60 9.28 27.48
C HIS A 115 14.18 7.89 27.19
N HIS A 116 14.03 7.35 25.98
CA HIS A 116 14.76 6.15 25.53
C HIS A 116 15.91 6.55 24.58
N THR A 117 17.05 5.87 24.67
CA THR A 117 18.23 6.06 23.81
C THR A 117 18.76 4.70 23.33
N PHE A 118 19.50 4.71 22.22
CA PHE A 118 20.22 3.54 21.69
C PHE A 118 21.51 3.26 22.45
#